data_AF-A0A0G3GZ52-F1
#
_entry.id   AF-A0A0G3GZ52-F1
#
_cell.length_a   1.000
_cell.length_b   1.000
_cell.length_c   1.000
_cell.angle_alpha   90.00
_cell.angle_beta   90.00
_cell.angle_gamma   90.00
#
_symmetry.space_group_name_H-M   'P 1'
#
loop_
_entity.id
_entity.type
_entity.pdbx_description
1 polymer ?
#
loop_
_entity_poly.entity_id
_entity_poly.type
_entity_poly.pdbx_seq_one_letter_code
_entity_poly.pdbx_strand_id
1 'polypeptide(L)'
;MRYQKPHLSYDDQLKLLRAQGVIIDNWDESLSALRYYGYYRLSGYFYPFRQILPKEERQSPTNFRKEDFNPETHFNYAINLANFDSRLRKILFEDLEMAEIAIRTKIVYEAGKVDPYIHVNQDLLDIEACARLISTNPEAH
;
A
#
# COMPACT_ATOMS: atom_id res chain seq x y z
N MET A 1 0.85 15.83 -17.47
CA MET A 1 0.49 14.86 -18.55
C MET A 1 -0.89 14.29 -18.25
N ARG A 2 -1.86 14.36 -19.17
CA ARG A 2 -3.15 13.68 -18.98
C ARG A 2 -2.92 12.17 -18.90
N TYR A 3 -3.51 11.52 -17.91
CA TYR A 3 -3.48 10.06 -17.76
C TYR A 3 -4.25 9.44 -18.94
N GLN A 4 -3.53 8.85 -19.91
CA GLN A 4 -4.10 8.35 -21.17
C GLN A 4 -4.44 6.85 -21.15
N LYS A 5 -4.28 6.16 -20.01
CA LYS A 5 -4.63 4.73 -19.95
C LYS A 5 -6.16 4.60 -19.99
N PRO A 6 -6.72 3.82 -20.95
CA PRO A 6 -8.16 3.63 -21.03
C PRO A 6 -8.66 2.92 -19.77
N HIS A 7 -9.83 3.33 -19.28
CA HIS A 7 -10.51 2.61 -18.22
C HIS A 7 -10.92 1.23 -18.74
N LEU A 8 -10.31 0.17 -18.20
CA LEU A 8 -10.63 -1.21 -18.55
C LEU A 8 -11.81 -1.70 -17.70
N SER A 9 -12.74 -2.43 -18.31
CA SER A 9 -13.75 -3.18 -17.56
C SER A 9 -13.09 -4.26 -16.71
N TYR A 10 -13.77 -4.79 -15.69
CA TYR A 10 -13.23 -5.90 -14.88
C TYR A 10 -12.90 -7.13 -15.74
N ASP A 11 -13.70 -7.40 -16.77
CA ASP A 11 -13.46 -8.50 -17.69
C ASP A 11 -12.19 -8.26 -18.52
N ASP A 12 -11.99 -7.03 -19.02
CA ASP A 12 -10.77 -6.66 -19.76
C ASP A 12 -9.52 -6.66 -18.87
N GLN A 13 -9.65 -6.29 -17.60
CA GLN A 13 -8.58 -6.41 -16.61
C GLN A 13 -8.19 -7.87 -16.39
N LEU A 14 -9.15 -8.78 -16.29
CA LEU A 14 -8.89 -10.21 -16.12
C LEU A 14 -8.29 -10.83 -17.39
N LYS A 15 -8.75 -10.40 -18.57
CA LYS A 15 -8.14 -10.75 -19.87
C LYS A 15 -6.69 -10.28 -19.96
N LEU A 16 -6.39 -9.06 -19.52
CA LEU A 16 -5.03 -8.53 -19.49
C LEU A 16 -4.11 -9.39 -18.62
N LEU A 17 -4.55 -9.76 -17.41
CA LEU A 17 -3.78 -10.63 -16.53
C LEU A 17 -3.52 -11.99 -17.18
N ARG A 18 -4.53 -12.58 -17.83
CA ARG A 18 -4.38 -13.83 -18.57
C ARG A 18 -3.38 -13.70 -19.73
N ALA A 19 -3.43 -12.60 -20.47
CA ALA A 19 -2.50 -12.33 -21.56
C ALA A 19 -1.05 -12.17 -21.10
N GLN A 20 -0.83 -11.64 -19.89
CA GLN A 20 0.49 -11.51 -19.25
C GLN A 20 1.00 -12.82 -18.63
N GLY A 21 0.22 -13.91 -18.70
CA GLY A 21 0.62 -15.24 -18.22
C GLY A 21 0.04 -15.66 -16.86
N VAL A 22 -0.93 -14.93 -16.31
CA VAL A 22 -1.65 -15.38 -15.09
C VAL A 22 -2.65 -16.47 -15.46
N ILE A 23 -2.60 -17.59 -14.75
CA ILE A 23 -3.57 -18.68 -14.86
C ILE A 23 -4.84 -18.29 -14.11
N ILE A 24 -5.96 -18.32 -14.83
CA ILE A 24 -7.30 -18.08 -14.29
C ILE A 24 -8.01 -19.42 -14.20
N ASP A 25 -8.05 -20.01 -13.01
CA ASP A 25 -8.64 -21.35 -12.78
C ASP A 25 -10.16 -21.35 -12.96
N ASN A 26 -10.84 -20.34 -12.40
CA ASN A 26 -12.27 -20.09 -12.55
C ASN A 26 -12.48 -18.61 -12.89
N TRP A 27 -13.08 -18.35 -14.06
CA TRP A 27 -13.29 -16.99 -14.56
C TRP A 27 -14.23 -16.18 -13.68
N ASP A 28 -15.40 -16.73 -13.36
CA ASP A 28 -16.45 -16.02 -12.65
C ASP A 28 -16.07 -15.73 -11.18
N GLU A 29 -15.39 -16.68 -10.54
CA GLU A 29 -14.84 -16.48 -9.20
C GLU A 29 -13.74 -15.41 -9.21
N SER A 30 -12.81 -15.48 -10.17
CA SER A 30 -11.72 -14.50 -10.29
C SER A 30 -12.25 -13.11 -10.61
N LEU A 31 -13.29 -13.01 -11.44
CA LEU A 31 -13.96 -11.76 -11.78
C LEU A 31 -14.69 -11.17 -10.56
N SER A 32 -15.35 -12.02 -9.77
CA SER A 32 -16.01 -11.60 -8.52
C SER A 32 -14.99 -11.12 -7.49
N ALA A 33 -13.87 -11.83 -7.34
CA ALA A 33 -12.77 -11.42 -6.49
C ALA A 33 -12.14 -10.11 -6.97
N LEU A 34 -11.95 -9.95 -8.28
CA LEU A 34 -11.41 -8.72 -8.87
C LEU A 34 -12.33 -7.51 -8.62
N ARG A 35 -13.66 -7.70 -8.66
CA ARG A 35 -14.64 -6.66 -8.27
C ARG A 35 -14.54 -6.31 -6.79
N TYR A 36 -14.37 -7.32 -5.92
CA TYR A 36 -14.31 -7.13 -4.47
C TYR A 36 -13.01 -6.43 -4.02
N TYR A 37 -11.85 -6.92 -4.46
CA TYR A 37 -10.55 -6.36 -4.06
C TYR A 37 -10.13 -5.14 -4.87
N GLY A 38 -10.56 -5.07 -6.13
CA GLY A 38 -10.12 -4.07 -7.10
C GLY A 38 -8.77 -4.40 -7.75
N TYR A 39 -8.65 -4.10 -9.05
CA TYR A 39 -7.44 -4.38 -9.84
C TYR A 39 -6.18 -3.73 -9.28
N TYR A 40 -6.24 -2.45 -8.92
CA TYR A 40 -5.06 -1.74 -8.42
C TYR A 40 -4.52 -2.34 -7.11
N ARG A 41 -5.41 -2.75 -6.21
CA ARG A 41 -5.01 -3.45 -4.98
C ARG A 41 -4.34 -4.79 -5.29
N LEU A 42 -4.99 -5.62 -6.10
CA LEU A 42 -4.45 -6.92 -6.48
C LEU A 42 -3.16 -6.81 -7.29
N SER A 43 -2.98 -5.75 -8.10
CA SER A 43 -1.77 -5.54 -8.89
C SER A 43 -0.51 -5.45 -8.04
N GLY A 44 -0.60 -4.91 -6.82
CA GLY A 44 0.51 -4.90 -5.86
C GLY A 44 0.85 -6.30 -5.34
N TYR A 45 -0.16 -7.14 -5.10
CA TYR A 45 0.04 -8.53 -4.68
C TYR A 45 0.45 -9.46 -5.84
N PHE A 46 0.24 -9.03 -7.09
CA PHE A 46 0.76 -9.69 -8.27
C PHE A 46 2.25 -9.41 -8.52
N TYR A 47 2.76 -8.26 -8.06
CA TYR A 47 4.12 -7.82 -8.32
C TYR A 47 5.22 -8.86 -7.98
N PRO A 48 5.15 -9.59 -6.84
CA PRO A 48 6.12 -10.62 -6.49
C PRO A 48 6.20 -11.80 -7.48
N PHE A 49 5.15 -12.04 -8.28
CA PHE A 49 5.09 -13.15 -9.23
C PHE A 49 5.52 -12.77 -10.65
N ARG A 50 5.85 -11.50 -10.89
CA ARG A 50 6.39 -11.04 -12.18
C ARG A 50 7.79 -11.58 -12.43
N GLN A 51 8.10 -11.87 -13.69
CA GLN A 51 9.44 -12.29 -14.09
C GLN A 51 10.46 -11.20 -13.77
N ILE A 52 11.70 -11.61 -13.51
CA ILE A 52 12.80 -10.69 -13.23
C ILE A 52 13.48 -10.31 -14.55
N LEU A 53 13.74 -9.01 -14.74
CA LEU A 53 14.55 -8.50 -15.84
C LEU A 53 16.01 -8.97 -15.69
N PRO A 54 16.68 -9.41 -16.78
CA PRO A 54 18.12 -9.61 -16.82
C PRO A 54 18.86 -8.35 -16.35
N LYS A 55 20.04 -8.51 -15.75
CA LYS A 55 20.76 -7.37 -15.14
C LYS A 55 21.05 -6.26 -16.15
N GLU A 56 21.27 -6.65 -17.39
CA GLU A 56 21.62 -5.83 -18.54
C GLU A 56 20.45 -4.95 -18.99
N GLU A 57 19.20 -5.37 -18.74
CA GLU A 57 17.98 -4.65 -19.12
C GLU A 57 17.43 -3.77 -17.99
N ARG A 58 18.03 -3.81 -16.79
CA ARG A 58 17.54 -3.05 -15.62
C ARG A 58 17.91 -1.58 -15.74
N GLN A 59 16.89 -0.74 -15.80
CA GLN A 59 17.04 0.73 -15.81
C GLN A 59 17.14 1.33 -14.40
N SER A 60 16.79 0.55 -13.37
CA SER A 60 16.80 1.00 -11.97
C SER A 60 17.18 -0.16 -11.04
N PRO A 61 17.90 0.12 -9.93
CA PRO A 61 18.15 -0.88 -8.89
C PRO A 61 16.87 -1.34 -8.18
N THR A 62 15.80 -0.55 -8.23
CA THR A 62 14.53 -0.83 -7.54
C THR A 62 13.44 -1.35 -8.47
N ASN A 63 13.53 -1.11 -9.79
CA ASN A 63 12.55 -1.61 -10.76
C ASN A 63 13.21 -2.59 -11.74
N PHE A 64 13.11 -3.88 -11.40
CA PHE A 64 13.73 -4.98 -12.14
C PHE A 64 12.73 -6.11 -12.48
N ARG A 65 11.42 -5.81 -12.54
CA ARG A 65 10.39 -6.80 -12.89
C ARG A 65 9.82 -6.51 -14.28
N LYS A 66 9.56 -7.58 -15.04
CA LYS A 66 8.93 -7.54 -16.36
C LYS A 66 7.43 -7.29 -16.24
N GLU A 67 6.80 -7.07 -17.40
CA GLU A 67 5.35 -7.02 -17.47
C GLU A 67 4.70 -8.41 -17.24
N ASP A 68 5.33 -9.45 -17.80
CA ASP A 68 4.85 -10.83 -17.75
C ASP A 68 5.11 -11.53 -16.42
N PHE A 69 4.32 -12.56 -16.18
CA PHE A 69 4.35 -13.38 -14.97
C PHE A 69 5.21 -14.64 -15.14
N ASN A 70 5.72 -15.17 -14.02
CA ASN A 70 6.39 -16.46 -14.03
C ASN A 70 5.39 -17.55 -14.47
N PRO A 71 5.84 -18.64 -15.12
CA PRO A 71 5.01 -19.81 -15.38
C PRO A 71 4.31 -20.28 -14.11
N GLU A 72 3.11 -20.85 -14.25
CA GLU A 72 2.32 -21.38 -13.13
C GLU A 72 1.91 -20.34 -12.09
N THR A 73 1.88 -19.05 -12.45
CA THR A 73 1.32 -18.01 -11.58
C THR A 73 -0.21 -18.05 -11.64
N HIS A 74 -0.86 -18.52 -10.59
CA HIS A 74 -2.33 -18.52 -10.50
C HIS A 74 -2.87 -17.20 -9.94
N PHE A 75 -4.04 -16.77 -10.42
CA PHE A 75 -4.76 -15.60 -9.91
C PHE A 75 -4.97 -15.67 -8.39
N ASN A 76 -5.31 -16.85 -7.88
CA ASN A 76 -5.55 -17.09 -6.47
C ASN A 76 -4.33 -16.84 -5.58
N TYR A 77 -3.11 -16.82 -6.11
CA TYR A 77 -1.92 -16.49 -5.32
C TYR A 77 -1.95 -15.04 -4.83
N ALA A 78 -2.38 -14.09 -5.67
CA ALA A 78 -2.54 -12.69 -5.25
C ALA A 78 -3.64 -12.54 -4.20
N ILE A 79 -4.74 -13.28 -4.33
CA ILE A 79 -5.83 -13.30 -3.34
C ILE A 79 -5.34 -13.85 -2.00
N ASN A 80 -4.61 -14.96 -2.01
CA ASN A 80 -4.06 -15.56 -0.81
C ASN A 80 -3.07 -14.65 -0.10
N LEU A 81 -2.22 -13.96 -0.86
CA LEU A 81 -1.28 -12.99 -0.32
C LEU A 81 -2.00 -11.77 0.28
N ALA A 82 -3.03 -11.26 -0.40
CA ALA A 82 -3.86 -10.16 0.12
C ALA A 82 -4.58 -10.55 1.42
N ASN A 83 -5.10 -11.77 1.49
CA ASN A 83 -5.76 -12.31 2.68
C ASN A 83 -4.77 -12.50 3.84
N PHE A 84 -3.58 -13.02 3.56
CA PHE A 84 -2.53 -13.15 4.55
C PHE A 84 -2.14 -11.79 5.13
N ASP A 85 -1.87 -10.81 4.27
CA ASP A 85 -1.55 -9.44 4.68
C ASP A 85 -2.69 -8.80 5.50
N SER A 86 -3.94 -9.02 5.12
CA SER A 86 -5.09 -8.53 5.89
C SER A 86 -5.15 -9.13 7.29
N ARG A 87 -4.87 -10.43 7.45
CA ARG A 87 -4.84 -11.09 8.77
C ARG A 87 -3.67 -10.61 9.61
N LEU A 88 -2.48 -10.50 9.00
CA LEU A 88 -1.30 -9.99 9.68
C LEU A 88 -1.53 -8.56 10.18
N ARG A 89 -2.06 -7.69 9.32
CA ARG A 89 -2.38 -6.30 9.67
C ARG A 89 -3.38 -6.23 10.84
N LYS A 90 -4.37 -7.12 10.87
CA LYS A 90 -5.34 -7.17 11.97
C LYS A 90 -4.66 -7.47 13.31
N ILE A 91 -3.83 -8.52 13.37
CA ILE A 91 -3.10 -8.90 14.57
C ILE A 91 -2.18 -7.77 15.03
N LEU A 92 -1.44 -7.15 14.09
CA LEU A 92 -0.56 -6.03 14.42
C LEU A 92 -1.32 -4.81 14.95
N PHE A 93 -2.50 -4.52 14.42
CA PHE A 93 -3.30 -3.38 14.91
C PHE A 93 -3.84 -3.60 16.32
N GLU A 94 -4.20 -4.84 16.67
CA GLU A 94 -4.66 -5.16 18.04
C GLU A 94 -3.55 -4.84 19.07
N ASP A 95 -2.29 -5.17 18.78
CA ASP A 95 -1.17 -4.84 19.67
C ASP A 95 -0.78 -3.35 19.63
N LEU A 96 -0.80 -2.75 18.44
CA LEU A 96 -0.47 -1.33 18.25
C LEU A 96 -1.45 -0.40 18.97
N GLU A 97 -2.72 -0.81 19.11
CA GLU A 97 -3.73 -0.04 19.84
C GLU A 97 -3.31 0.19 21.31
N MET A 98 -2.78 -0.83 21.99
CA MET A 98 -2.32 -0.68 23.36
C MET A 98 -1.10 0.24 23.47
N ALA A 99 -0.14 0.11 22.55
CA ALA A 99 1.05 0.96 22.51
C ALA A 99 0.67 2.43 22.23
N GLU A 100 -0.27 2.64 21.32
CA GLU A 100 -0.80 3.95 20.95
C GLU A 100 -1.43 4.65 22.16
N ILE A 101 -2.32 3.97 22.87
CA ILE A 101 -2.98 4.52 24.08
C ILE A 101 -1.94 4.85 25.16
N ALA A 102 -0.98 3.97 25.40
CA ALA A 102 0.05 4.18 26.42
C ALA A 102 0.92 5.40 26.10
N ILE A 103 1.39 5.50 24.85
CA ILE A 103 2.22 6.63 24.38
C ILE A 103 1.41 7.93 24.45
N ARG A 104 0.19 7.95 23.89
CA ARG A 104 -0.69 9.13 23.90
C ARG A 104 -0.95 9.61 25.32
N THR A 105 -1.25 8.70 26.24
CA THR A 105 -1.51 9.05 27.64
C THR A 105 -0.29 9.68 28.31
N LYS A 106 0.91 9.13 28.08
CA LYS A 106 2.15 9.71 28.63
C LYS A 106 2.44 11.08 28.05
N ILE A 107 2.27 11.26 26.74
CA ILE A 107 2.43 12.57 26.09
C ILE A 107 1.48 13.59 26.71
N VAL A 108 0.18 13.28 26.79
CA VAL A 108 -0.83 14.20 27.33
C VAL A 108 -0.59 14.52 28.81
N TYR A 109 -0.20 13.53 29.61
CA TYR A 109 0.07 13.72 31.04
C TYR A 109 1.26 14.67 31.28
N GLU A 110 2.37 14.49 30.55
CA GLU A 110 3.54 15.36 30.69
C GLU A 110 3.28 16.74 30.10
N ALA A 111 2.65 16.81 28.92
CA ALA A 111 2.33 18.08 28.25
C ALA A 111 1.32 18.91 29.08
N GLY A 112 0.33 18.27 29.70
CA GLY A 112 -0.66 18.93 30.55
C GLY A 112 -0.11 19.54 31.84
N LYS A 113 1.09 19.13 32.29
CA LYS A 113 1.78 19.81 33.40
C LYS A 113 2.30 21.20 33.01
N VAL A 114 2.54 21.41 31.71
CA VAL A 114 2.99 22.70 31.18
C VAL A 114 1.79 23.60 30.96
N ASP A 115 0.80 23.14 30.18
CA ASP A 115 -0.43 23.88 29.93
C ASP A 115 -1.56 22.93 29.45
N PRO A 116 -2.79 23.04 29.97
CA PRO A 116 -3.92 22.21 29.54
C PRO A 116 -4.27 22.34 28.04
N TYR A 117 -3.90 23.46 27.43
CA TYR A 117 -4.10 23.84 26.04
C TYR A 117 -2.77 23.87 25.25
N ILE A 118 -1.72 23.22 25.72
CA ILE A 118 -0.41 23.17 25.03
C ILE A 118 -0.49 22.72 23.56
N HIS A 119 -1.45 21.85 23.22
CA HIS A 119 -1.67 21.39 21.85
C HIS A 119 -2.20 22.47 20.88
N VAL A 120 -2.72 23.59 21.39
CA VAL A 120 -3.12 24.76 20.59
C VAL A 120 -2.15 25.94 20.71
N ASN A 121 -1.27 25.93 21.72
CA ASN A 121 -0.32 27.02 21.95
C ASN A 121 1.09 26.63 21.48
N GLN A 122 1.42 27.02 20.24
CA GLN A 122 2.71 26.70 19.61
C GLN A 122 3.91 27.32 20.34
N ASP A 123 3.73 28.43 21.06
CA ASP A 123 4.81 29.08 21.81
C ASP A 123 5.30 28.23 22.99
N LEU A 124 4.50 27.25 23.42
CA LEU A 124 4.83 26.29 24.47
C LEU A 124 5.42 24.98 23.94
N LEU A 125 5.54 24.84 22.62
CA LEU A 125 6.16 23.70 21.94
C LEU A 125 7.57 24.07 21.47
N ASP A 126 8.38 23.06 21.14
CA ASP A 126 9.70 23.29 20.55
C ASP A 126 9.54 23.94 19.15
N ILE A 127 9.82 25.23 19.08
CA ILE A 127 9.66 26.06 17.88
C ILE A 127 10.60 25.60 16.76
N GLU A 128 11.83 25.18 17.08
CA GLU A 128 12.79 24.69 16.06
C GLU A 128 12.36 23.31 15.51
N ALA A 129 11.79 22.45 16.35
CA ALA A 129 11.18 21.21 15.89
C ALA A 129 9.92 21.46 15.04
N CYS A 130 9.05 22.39 15.44
CA CYS A 130 7.83 22.73 14.69
C CYS A 130 8.16 23.36 13.32
N ALA A 131 9.13 24.27 13.26
CA ALA A 131 9.56 24.90 12.02
C ALA A 131 10.15 23.90 11.00
N ARG A 132 10.82 22.84 11.47
CA ARG A 132 11.35 21.76 10.62
C ARG A 132 10.25 20.93 9.95
N LEU A 133 9.10 20.75 10.59
CA LEU A 133 7.98 20.00 10.02
C LEU A 133 7.21 20.80 8.95
N ILE A 134 7.14 22.12 9.11
CA ILE A 134 6.47 23.03 8.17
C ILE A 134 7.28 23.19 6.88
N SER A 135 8.62 23.21 6.97
CA SER A 135 9.49 23.36 5.80
C SER A 135 9.57 22.12 4.90
N THR A 136 9.15 20.94 5.38
CA THR A 136 9.14 19.69 4.61
C THR A 136 7.88 19.45 3.76
N ASN A 137 6.95 20.42 3.66
CA ASN A 137 5.79 20.28 2.77
C ASN A 137 5.43 21.58 2.01
N PRO A 138 6.14 21.93 0.91
CA PRO A 138 5.72 23.01 0.02
C PRO A 138 4.91 22.55 -1.19
N GLU A 139 4.72 21.25 -1.45
CA GLU A 139 4.03 20.78 -2.67
C GLU A 139 3.06 19.62 -2.40
N ALA A 140 1.87 19.96 -1.92
CA ALA A 140 0.66 19.14 -2.06
C ALA A 140 -0.51 20.03 -2.49
N HIS A 141 -0.40 20.58 -3.71
CA HIS A 141 -1.51 21.11 -4.51
C HIS A 141 -1.38 20.59 -5.94
#